data_AF-A0A415LVM2-F1
#
_entry.id   AF-A0A415LVM2-F1
#
_cell.length_a   1.000
_cell.length_b   1.000
_cell.length_c   1.000
_cell.angle_alpha   90.00
_cell.angle_beta   90.00
_cell.angle_gamma   90.00
#
_symmetry.space_group_name_H-M   'P 1'
#
loop_
_entity.id
_entity.type
_entity.pdbx_description
1 polymer ?
#
loop_
_entity_poly.entity_id
_entity_poly.type
_entity_poly.pdbx_seq_one_letter_code
_entity_poly.pdbx_strand_id
1 'polypeptide(L)'
;MKKVFYPLACFLAAGVLVSCSSQRKAETAPKEQSANEVAVSYSKSLKAAEMDSLQLPVDADGYITIFDGKTFNGWRGYGKDRVPSKWTI
;
A
#
# COMPACT_ATOMS: atom_id res chain seq x y z
N MET A 1 -63.89 26.94 9.27
CA MET A 1 -63.17 26.93 7.97
C MET A 1 -62.08 25.87 8.00
N LYS A 2 -62.16 24.89 7.10
CA LYS A 2 -61.07 24.16 6.40
C LYS A 2 -59.75 23.81 7.13
N LYS A 3 -59.60 22.50 7.38
CA LYS A 3 -58.45 21.57 7.17
C LYS A 3 -57.05 21.95 7.71
N VAL A 4 -56.49 21.12 8.61
CA VAL A 4 -55.07 20.66 8.59
C VAL A 4 -54.96 19.39 9.49
N PHE A 5 -54.99 18.17 8.94
CA PHE A 5 -53.86 17.27 8.62
C PHE A 5 -52.95 16.86 9.81
N TYR A 6 -53.20 15.63 10.25
CA TYR A 6 -52.34 14.72 11.03
C TYR A 6 -51.01 14.44 10.29
N PRO A 7 -49.90 14.22 11.02
CA PRO A 7 -49.07 13.06 10.68
C PRO A 7 -48.94 12.12 11.88
N LEU A 8 -49.42 10.90 11.61
CA LEU A 8 -49.40 9.73 12.47
C LEU A 8 -47.95 9.29 12.68
N ALA A 9 -47.73 8.76 13.87
CA ALA A 9 -46.48 8.32 14.44
C ALA A 9 -45.69 7.31 13.58
N CYS A 10 -44.38 7.39 13.84
CA CYS A 10 -43.35 6.38 13.67
C CYS A 10 -43.78 4.89 13.73
N PHE A 11 -42.88 4.10 13.15
CA PHE A 11 -42.63 2.66 13.30
C PHE A 11 -43.27 1.75 12.25
N LEU A 12 -42.42 1.15 11.41
CA LEU A 12 -42.20 -0.29 11.40
C LEU A 12 -40.95 -0.62 10.57
N ALA A 13 -39.98 -1.26 11.22
CA ALA A 13 -38.79 -1.83 10.61
C ALA A 13 -39.12 -3.16 9.91
N ALA A 14 -38.52 -3.40 8.74
CA ALA A 14 -38.35 -4.74 8.19
C ALA A 14 -37.04 -4.78 7.39
N GLY A 15 -36.12 -5.63 7.83
CA GLY A 15 -34.77 -5.74 7.30
C GLY A 15 -34.71 -6.33 5.90
N VAL A 16 -33.69 -5.90 5.15
CA VAL A 16 -33.25 -6.56 3.93
C VAL A 16 -31.85 -7.08 4.20
N LEU A 17 -31.71 -8.41 4.19
CA LEU A 17 -30.43 -9.10 4.23
C LEU A 17 -29.64 -8.70 2.98
N VAL A 18 -28.58 -7.91 3.15
CA VAL A 18 -27.67 -7.61 2.05
C VAL A 18 -26.90 -8.89 1.73
N SER A 19 -27.19 -9.46 0.57
CA SER A 19 -26.55 -10.66 0.05
C SER A 19 -25.10 -10.35 -0.29
N CYS A 20 -24.18 -11.05 0.38
CA CYS A 20 -22.77 -11.10 0.01
C CYS A 20 -22.63 -11.85 -1.32
N SER A 21 -22.72 -11.11 -2.43
CA SER A 21 -22.25 -11.60 -3.73
C SER A 21 -20.85 -11.08 -3.97
N SER A 22 -19.89 -12.00 -3.88
CA SER A 22 -18.52 -11.83 -4.31
C SER A 22 -18.49 -11.57 -5.82
N GLN A 23 -18.42 -10.31 -6.23
CA GLN A 23 -17.96 -9.94 -7.57
C GLN A 23 -16.78 -8.98 -7.41
N ARG A 24 -15.59 -9.55 -7.59
CA ARG A 24 -14.34 -8.81 -7.79
C ARG A 24 -14.53 -7.89 -9.00
N LYS A 25 -14.70 -6.60 -8.75
CA LYS A 25 -14.26 -5.61 -9.73
C LYS A 25 -12.75 -5.56 -9.64
N ALA A 26 -12.09 -5.91 -10.74
CA ALA A 26 -10.73 -5.52 -11.01
C ALA A 26 -10.73 -3.99 -11.12
N GLU A 27 -10.62 -3.34 -9.97
CA GLU A 27 -10.22 -1.95 -9.90
C GLU A 27 -8.71 -1.96 -10.09
N THR A 28 -8.30 -1.66 -11.31
CA THR A 28 -6.97 -1.09 -11.54
C THR A 28 -6.99 0.25 -10.81
N ALA A 29 -6.72 0.19 -9.51
CA ALA A 29 -6.53 1.37 -8.69
C ALA A 29 -5.44 2.20 -9.38
N PRO A 30 -5.69 3.49 -9.67
CA PRO A 30 -4.63 4.41 -10.02
C PRO A 30 -3.55 4.29 -8.95
N LYS A 31 -2.30 4.19 -9.41
CA LYS A 31 -1.10 4.08 -8.61
C LYS A 31 -0.98 5.33 -7.71
N GLU A 32 -1.66 5.36 -6.57
CA GLU A 32 -1.42 6.27 -5.44
C GLU A 32 -0.08 5.89 -4.77
N GLN A 33 1.01 5.93 -5.53
CA GLN A 33 2.34 5.54 -5.05
C GLN A 33 3.24 6.76 -4.76
N SER A 34 2.72 7.99 -4.84
CA SER A 34 3.55 9.19 -4.72
C SER A 34 3.54 9.86 -3.35
N ALA A 35 2.58 9.57 -2.47
CA ALA A 35 2.41 10.34 -1.22
C ALA A 35 3.17 9.77 -0.02
N ASN A 36 3.67 8.52 -0.09
CA ASN A 36 4.29 7.86 1.06
C ASN A 36 5.55 7.08 0.69
N GLU A 37 6.37 7.63 -0.20
CA GLU A 37 7.70 7.09 -0.52
C GLU A 37 8.79 8.07 -0.11
N VAL A 38 9.90 7.53 0.41
CA VAL A 38 11.11 8.29 0.74
C VAL A 38 12.27 7.83 -0.12
N ALA A 39 13.13 8.78 -0.52
CA ALA A 39 14.36 8.48 -1.24
C ALA A 39 15.41 7.93 -0.27
N VAL A 40 15.84 6.69 -0.48
CA VAL A 40 16.92 6.05 0.29
C VAL A 40 18.13 5.84 -0.61
N SER A 41 19.26 6.43 -0.23
CA SER A 41 20.53 6.27 -0.94
C SER A 41 21.12 4.88 -0.72
N TYR A 42 21.83 4.35 -1.71
CA TYR A 42 22.53 3.06 -1.58
C TYR A 42 23.83 3.01 -2.39
N SER A 43 24.74 2.12 -1.97
CA SER A 43 26.03 1.89 -2.63
C SER A 43 26.02 0.59 -3.44
N LYS A 44 26.69 0.60 -4.60
CA LYS A 44 26.73 -0.55 -5.52
C LYS A 44 27.90 -1.50 -5.29
N SER A 45 28.93 -1.13 -4.54
CA SER A 45 30.10 -1.99 -4.30
C SER A 45 30.83 -1.64 -2.99
N LEU A 46 31.91 -2.36 -2.68
CA LEU A 46 32.67 -2.17 -1.44
C LEU A 46 33.21 -0.74 -1.33
N LYS A 47 32.78 -0.01 -0.29
CA LYS A 47 33.18 1.38 0.01
C LYS A 47 32.87 2.40 -1.09
N ALA A 48 32.01 2.06 -2.05
CA ALA A 48 31.52 3.04 -3.02
C ALA A 48 30.64 4.10 -2.33
N ALA A 49 30.64 5.31 -2.88
CA ALA A 49 29.70 6.35 -2.47
C ALA A 49 28.26 5.93 -2.78
N GLU A 50 27.31 6.46 -2.00
CA GLU A 50 25.88 6.25 -2.21
C GLU A 50 25.33 7.31 -3.16
N MET A 51 25.53 7.10 -4.46
CA MET A 51 25.19 8.08 -5.50
C MET A 51 23.82 7.84 -6.13
N ASP A 52 23.20 6.69 -5.88
CA ASP A 52 21.89 6.30 -6.39
C ASP A 52 20.87 6.26 -5.25
N SER A 53 19.59 6.45 -5.58
CA SER A 53 18.48 6.35 -4.63
C SER A 53 17.38 5.41 -5.09
N LEU A 54 16.66 4.84 -4.13
CA LEU A 54 15.41 4.11 -4.34
C LEU A 54 14.27 4.86 -3.67
N GLN A 55 13.14 4.95 -4.35
CA GLN A 55 11.89 5.39 -3.73
C GLN A 55 11.27 4.19 -3.04
N LEU A 56 11.22 4.24 -1.71
CA LEU A 56 10.76 3.13 -0.88
C LEU A 56 9.54 3.56 -0.05
N PRO A 57 8.53 2.69 0.11
CA PRO A 57 7.33 3.05 0.84
C PRO A 57 7.62 3.16 2.34
N VAL A 58 6.93 4.10 2.97
CA VAL A 58 6.97 4.37 4.41
C VAL A 58 5.57 4.14 4.98
N ASP A 59 5.48 3.50 6.15
CA ASP A 59 4.20 3.34 6.84
C ASP A 59 3.86 4.56 7.73
N ALA A 60 2.69 4.53 8.37
CA ALA A 60 2.23 5.62 9.23
C ALA A 60 3.09 5.82 10.48
N ASP A 61 3.84 4.79 10.89
CA ASP A 61 4.75 4.82 12.05
C ASP A 61 6.18 5.25 11.64
N GLY A 62 6.43 5.46 10.34
CA GLY A 62 7.70 5.93 9.80
C GLY A 62 8.68 4.82 9.42
N TYR A 63 8.28 3.54 9.41
CA TYR A 63 9.16 2.46 8.96
C TYR A 63 9.23 2.41 7.44
N ILE A 64 10.44 2.31 6.91
CA ILE A 64 10.71 2.17 5.49
C ILE A 64 10.78 0.68 5.14
N THR A 65 9.95 0.24 4.19
CA THR A 65 10.04 -1.15 3.69
C THR A 65 11.23 -1.28 2.73
N ILE A 66 12.37 -1.75 3.24
CA ILE A 66 13.62 -1.90 2.47
C ILE A 66 13.74 -3.21 1.69
N PHE A 67 12.81 -4.15 1.88
CA PHE A 67 12.72 -5.38 1.09
C PHE A 67 11.27 -5.58 0.64
N ASP A 68 11.07 -5.61 -0.68
CA ASP A 68 9.75 -5.68 -1.32
C ASP A 68 9.20 -7.12 -1.46
N GLY A 69 9.98 -8.13 -1.03
CA GLY A 69 9.64 -9.55 -1.18
C GLY A 69 9.76 -10.09 -2.60
N LYS A 70 10.34 -9.33 -3.54
CA LYS A 70 10.36 -9.65 -4.98
C LYS A 70 11.72 -9.41 -5.64
N THR A 71 12.45 -8.41 -5.20
CA THR A 71 13.71 -7.96 -5.81
C THR A 71 14.80 -7.76 -4.75
N PHE A 72 16.05 -7.80 -5.20
CA PHE A 72 17.20 -7.43 -4.41
C PHE A 72 17.64 -5.97 -4.67
N ASN A 73 16.71 -5.08 -5.01
CA ASN A 73 17.03 -3.68 -5.26
C ASN A 73 17.67 -3.04 -4.02
N GLY A 74 18.86 -2.47 -4.17
CA GLY A 74 19.64 -1.90 -3.05
C GLY A 74 20.40 -2.95 -2.22
N TRP A 75 20.19 -4.25 -2.43
CA TRP A 75 20.86 -5.33 -1.71
C TRP A 75 22.06 -5.87 -2.47
N ARG A 76 23.13 -6.18 -1.74
CA ARG A 76 24.33 -6.85 -2.27
C ARG A 76 25.02 -7.63 -1.17
N GLY A 77 25.83 -8.62 -1.53
CA GLY A 77 26.66 -9.31 -0.55
C GLY A 77 27.69 -8.36 0.06
N TYR A 78 28.02 -8.54 1.33
CA TYR A 78 29.11 -7.79 1.95
C TYR A 78 30.41 -7.95 1.13
N GLY A 79 31.07 -6.83 0.86
CA GLY A 79 32.26 -6.76 0.02
C GLY A 79 32.05 -7.05 -1.48
N LYS A 80 30.81 -7.23 -1.93
CA LYS A 80 30.48 -7.55 -3.34
C LYS A 80 29.70 -6.42 -3.99
N ASP A 81 29.66 -6.49 -5.30
CA ASP A 81 28.88 -5.64 -6.21
C ASP A 81 27.57 -6.30 -6.68
N ARG A 82 27.29 -7.51 -6.18
CA ARG A 82 26.12 -8.31 -6.51
C ARG A 82 25.66 -9.16 -5.33
N VAL A 83 24.43 -9.68 -5.43
CA VAL A 83 23.91 -10.67 -4.49
C VAL A 83 24.55 -12.04 -4.75
N PRO A 84 25.09 -12.74 -3.73
CA PRO A 84 25.60 -14.09 -3.90
C PRO A 84 24.47 -15.07 -4.27
N SER A 85 24.74 -16.03 -5.16
CA SER A 85 23.72 -16.97 -5.67
C SER A 85 23.07 -17.90 -4.64
N LYS A 86 23.62 -18.00 -3.43
CA LYS A 86 23.00 -18.72 -2.31
C LYS A 86 21.84 -17.95 -1.65
N TRP A 87 21.76 -16.64 -1.88
CA TRP A 87 20.65 -15.81 -1.43
C TRP A 87 19.59 -15.80 -2.53
N THR A 88 18.41 -16.32 -2.22
CA THR A 88 17.24 -16.38 -3.10
C THR A 88 16.08 -15.63 -2.46
N ILE A 89 15.11 -15.24 -3.29
CA ILE A 89 13.84 -14.65 -2.86
C ILE A 89 12.78 -15.73 -2.86
#